data_AF-A0A522XKL1-F1
#
_entry.id   AF-A0A522XKL1-F1
#
_cell.length_a   1.000
_cell.length_b   1.000
_cell.length_c   1.000
_cell.angle_alpha   90.00
_cell.angle_beta   90.00
_cell.angle_gamma   90.00
#
_symmetry.space_group_name_H-M   'P 1'
#
loop_
_entity.id
_entity.type
_entity.pdbx_description
1 polymer ?
#
loop_
_entity_poly.entity_id
_entity_poly.type
_entity_poly.pdbx_seq_one_letter_code
_entity_poly.pdbx_strand_id
1 'polypeptide(L)'
;MTSKDLNGFTGLTIALVLVGLIAFAILKWLGVYTGNFLEWSLGVAIFWWLAVVVTIPWNVHFKAKQVAMEGKQSREKGIRVDCENLDYVNLIVRRSLAIAIALHGVSALVFYLLAVTGVSAIGYIGSGAALLLTGLRPAISFYQYLSARLQEIDQAVKYPREDISKVRARLLSLEQGLKQLSGQVNPEKPNSVTASQQRQLEALRQDLTRLLTSHTTLQAQNAADHDRLAREAQGAIAKLNADAEFLDRARELIRFFKEA
;
A
#
# COMPACT_ATOMS: atom_id res chain seq x y z
N MET A 1 13.48 18.39 -17.30
CA MET A 1 14.87 17.99 -17.00
C MET A 1 15.03 18.16 -15.51
N THR A 2 15.27 17.08 -14.77
CA THR A 2 15.37 17.13 -13.30
C THR A 2 16.73 17.69 -12.88
N SER A 3 16.87 18.16 -11.63
CA SER A 3 18.16 18.66 -11.11
C SER A 3 19.29 17.63 -11.19
N LYS A 4 18.95 16.34 -11.09
CA LYS A 4 19.89 15.22 -11.32
C LYS A 4 20.35 15.14 -12.78
N ASP A 5 19.44 15.31 -13.73
CA ASP A 5 19.80 15.29 -15.16
C ASP A 5 20.70 16.48 -15.53
N LEU A 6 20.46 17.63 -14.90
CA LEU A 6 21.27 18.83 -15.08
C LEU A 6 22.70 18.59 -14.57
N ASN A 7 22.86 18.10 -13.33
CA ASN A 7 24.17 17.81 -12.73
C ASN A 7 24.96 16.72 -13.47
N GLY A 8 24.27 15.69 -13.97
CA GLY A 8 24.88 14.65 -14.80
C GLY A 8 25.38 15.20 -16.14
N PHE A 9 24.60 16.08 -16.77
CA PHE A 9 24.98 16.74 -18.02
C PHE A 9 26.18 17.68 -17.82
N THR A 10 26.21 18.49 -16.77
CA THR A 10 27.38 19.35 -16.46
C THR A 10 28.62 18.52 -16.13
N GLY A 11 28.49 17.43 -15.38
CA GLY A 11 29.62 16.54 -15.08
C GLY A 11 30.21 15.91 -16.34
N LEU A 12 29.36 15.39 -17.23
CA LEU A 12 29.77 14.86 -18.52
C LEU A 12 30.40 15.94 -19.42
N THR A 13 29.86 17.16 -19.37
CA THR A 13 30.39 18.32 -20.10
C THR A 13 31.83 18.61 -19.72
N ILE A 14 32.10 18.74 -18.43
CA ILE A 14 33.43 19.04 -17.90
C ILE A 14 34.40 17.89 -18.23
N ALA A 15 33.95 16.65 -18.08
CA ALA A 15 34.76 15.48 -18.41
C ALA A 15 35.15 15.44 -19.90
N LEU A 16 34.20 15.68 -20.83
CA LEU A 16 34.49 15.70 -22.27
C LEU A 16 35.43 16.84 -22.66
N VAL A 17 35.27 18.03 -22.05
CA VAL A 17 36.19 19.16 -22.29
C VAL A 17 37.59 18.81 -21.80
N LEU A 18 37.72 18.25 -20.58
CA LEU A 18 39.01 17.82 -20.04
C LEU A 18 39.68 16.74 -20.91
N VAL A 19 38.93 15.73 -21.33
CA VAL A 19 39.43 14.68 -22.23
C VAL A 19 39.88 15.27 -23.56
N GLY A 20 39.12 16.21 -24.13
CA GLY A 20 39.50 16.92 -25.35
C GLY A 20 40.80 17.72 -25.18
N LEU A 21 40.95 18.46 -24.09
CA LEU A 21 42.18 19.21 -23.79
C LEU A 21 43.40 18.30 -23.56
N ILE A 22 43.22 17.19 -22.84
CA ILE A 22 44.27 16.20 -22.62
C ILE A 22 44.69 15.55 -23.94
N ALA A 23 43.72 15.15 -24.78
CA ALA A 23 44.00 14.58 -26.10
C ALA A 23 44.76 15.58 -26.98
N PHE A 24 44.37 16.86 -26.98
CA PHE A 24 45.10 17.92 -27.68
C PHE A 24 46.55 18.05 -27.18
N ALA A 25 46.76 18.09 -25.86
CA ALA A 25 48.08 18.22 -25.26
C ALA A 25 49.00 17.03 -25.62
N ILE A 26 48.48 15.80 -25.55
CA ILE A 26 49.21 14.58 -25.92
C ILE A 26 49.57 14.59 -27.41
N LEU A 27 48.61 14.88 -28.29
CA LEU A 27 48.86 14.87 -29.73
C LEU A 27 49.83 15.98 -30.16
N LYS A 28 49.77 17.17 -29.53
CA LYS A 28 50.78 18.22 -29.72
C LYS A 28 52.15 17.78 -29.23
N TRP A 29 52.23 17.12 -28.09
CA TRP A 29 53.47 16.58 -27.54
C TRP A 29 54.10 15.52 -28.46
N LEU A 30 53.28 14.70 -29.11
CA LEU A 30 53.70 13.71 -30.11
C LEU A 30 54.08 14.30 -31.47
N GLY A 31 53.99 15.63 -31.65
CA GLY A 31 54.33 16.30 -32.91
C GLY A 31 53.34 16.05 -34.05
N VAL A 32 52.14 15.52 -33.75
CA VAL A 32 51.10 15.29 -34.75
C VAL A 32 50.48 16.63 -35.15
N TYR A 33 50.28 16.85 -36.45
CA TYR A 33 49.54 18.02 -36.93
C TYR A 33 48.07 17.91 -36.50
N THR A 34 47.71 18.63 -35.44
CA THR A 34 46.37 18.63 -34.83
C THR A 34 45.54 19.87 -35.14
N GLY A 35 46.01 20.69 -36.08
CA GLY A 35 45.39 21.99 -36.34
C GLY A 35 45.72 23.05 -35.30
N ASN A 36 44.95 24.13 -35.30
CA ASN A 36 45.09 25.26 -34.38
C ASN A 36 44.07 25.21 -33.24
N PHE A 37 44.28 26.03 -32.20
CA PHE A 37 43.35 26.10 -31.05
C PHE A 37 41.92 26.52 -31.44
N LEU A 38 41.78 27.34 -32.49
CA LEU A 38 40.49 27.80 -32.99
C LEU A 38 39.67 26.64 -33.58
N GLU A 39 40.30 25.71 -34.29
CA GLU A 39 39.65 24.51 -34.84
C GLU A 39 39.14 23.57 -33.74
N TRP A 40 39.90 23.42 -32.65
CA TRP A 40 39.45 22.67 -31.48
C TRP A 40 38.27 23.34 -30.77
N SER A 41 38.33 24.67 -30.62
CA SER A 41 37.24 25.46 -30.03
C SER A 41 35.97 25.36 -30.87
N LEU A 42 36.09 25.42 -32.20
CA LEU A 42 35.00 25.21 -33.14
C LEU A 42 34.44 23.79 -33.06
N GLY A 43 35.30 22.77 -32.94
CA GLY A 43 34.86 21.38 -32.75
C GLY A 43 34.02 21.21 -31.49
N VAL A 44 34.45 21.78 -30.37
CA VAL A 44 33.69 21.78 -29.11
C VAL A 44 32.36 22.53 -29.26
N ALA A 45 32.36 23.68 -29.93
CA ALA A 45 31.14 24.45 -30.18
C ALA A 45 30.13 23.68 -31.05
N ILE A 46 30.61 23.05 -32.13
CA ILE A 46 29.80 22.21 -33.02
C ILE A 46 29.22 21.02 -32.25
N PHE A 47 30.04 20.35 -31.43
CA PHE A 47 29.59 19.24 -30.60
C PHE A 47 28.44 19.68 -29.66
N TRP A 48 28.61 20.79 -28.94
CA TRP A 48 27.58 21.30 -28.03
C TRP A 48 26.31 21.70 -28.76
N TRP A 49 26.45 22.39 -29.88
CA TRP A 49 25.33 22.76 -30.72
C TRP A 49 24.55 21.51 -31.17
N LEU A 50 25.25 20.50 -31.71
CA LEU A 50 24.63 19.26 -32.13
C LEU A 50 23.97 18.52 -30.97
N ALA A 51 24.57 18.50 -29.78
CA ALA A 51 23.95 17.88 -28.60
C ALA A 51 22.59 18.51 -28.26
N VAL A 52 22.50 19.84 -28.31
CA VAL A 52 21.26 20.61 -28.08
C VAL A 52 20.24 20.33 -29.18
N VAL A 53 20.65 20.47 -30.45
CA VAL A 53 19.80 20.27 -31.64
C VAL A 53 19.25 18.85 -31.72
N VAL A 54 20.00 17.86 -31.24
CA VAL A 54 19.61 16.45 -31.22
C VAL A 54 18.75 16.12 -30.00
N THR A 55 18.99 16.73 -28.86
CA THR A 55 18.31 16.30 -27.63
C THR A 55 16.97 16.98 -27.45
N ILE A 56 16.91 18.30 -27.57
CA ILE A 56 15.71 19.07 -27.19
C ILE A 56 14.54 18.81 -28.16
N PRO A 57 14.67 19.03 -29.48
CA PRO A 57 13.55 18.90 -30.40
C PRO A 57 12.98 17.47 -30.46
N TRP A 58 13.86 16.47 -30.48
CA TRP A 58 13.46 15.07 -30.49
C TRP A 58 12.77 14.65 -29.18
N ASN A 59 13.31 15.06 -28.01
CA ASN A 59 12.65 14.76 -26.74
C ASN A 59 11.25 15.38 -26.66
N VAL A 60 11.08 16.63 -27.11
CA VAL A 60 9.77 17.29 -27.16
C VAL A 60 8.81 16.53 -28.09
N HIS A 61 9.28 16.14 -29.28
CA HIS A 61 8.47 15.39 -30.23
C HIS A 61 7.95 14.06 -29.66
N PHE A 62 8.86 13.22 -29.15
CA PHE A 62 8.47 11.91 -28.62
C PHE A 62 7.65 12.02 -27.34
N LYS A 63 7.93 13.02 -26.48
CA LYS A 63 7.12 13.26 -25.29
C LYS A 63 5.71 13.70 -25.64
N ALA A 64 5.56 14.63 -26.59
CA ALA A 64 4.25 15.04 -27.07
C ALA A 64 3.48 13.87 -27.73
N LYS A 65 4.18 13.02 -28.50
CA LYS A 65 3.59 11.84 -29.13
C LYS A 65 3.09 10.82 -28.10
N GLN A 66 3.84 10.62 -27.02
CA GLN A 66 3.43 9.79 -25.90
C GLN A 66 2.16 10.34 -25.24
N VAL A 67 2.14 11.63 -24.91
CA VAL A 67 0.97 12.28 -24.26
C VAL A 67 -0.27 12.22 -25.16
N ALA A 68 -0.12 12.45 -26.48
CA ALA A 68 -1.22 12.32 -27.43
C ALA A 68 -1.81 10.90 -27.43
N MET A 69 -0.95 9.89 -27.31
CA MET A 69 -1.39 8.49 -27.31
C MET A 69 -2.08 8.08 -26.01
N GLU A 70 -1.52 8.47 -24.86
CA GLU A 70 -2.14 8.27 -23.54
C GLU A 70 -3.49 9.00 -23.45
N GLY A 71 -3.58 10.21 -24.02
CA GLY A 71 -4.81 10.97 -24.14
C GLY A 71 -5.88 10.26 -24.98
N LYS A 72 -5.50 9.70 -26.13
CA LYS A 72 -6.40 8.89 -26.97
C LYS A 72 -6.89 7.65 -26.23
N GLN A 73 -5.97 6.92 -25.57
CA GLN A 73 -6.31 5.72 -24.80
C GLN A 73 -7.24 6.05 -23.60
N SER A 74 -7.04 7.19 -22.95
CA SER A 74 -7.90 7.66 -21.86
C SER A 74 -9.30 8.02 -22.34
N ARG A 75 -9.42 8.65 -23.52
CA ARG A 75 -10.71 8.90 -24.18
C ARG A 75 -11.44 7.60 -24.53
N GLU A 76 -10.75 6.62 -25.10
CA GLU A 76 -11.31 5.30 -25.41
C GLU A 76 -11.81 4.59 -24.14
N LYS A 77 -11.18 4.86 -22.99
CA LYS A 77 -11.56 4.34 -21.67
C LYS A 77 -12.63 5.19 -20.94
N GLY A 78 -13.20 6.21 -21.59
CA GLY A 78 -14.23 7.07 -21.01
C GLY A 78 -13.75 8.01 -19.90
N ILE A 79 -12.44 8.18 -19.74
CA ILE A 79 -11.86 9.13 -18.78
C ILE A 79 -11.98 10.54 -19.38
N ARG A 80 -12.52 11.50 -18.61
CA ARG A 80 -12.60 12.90 -19.05
C ARG A 80 -11.18 13.44 -19.25
N VAL A 81 -10.83 13.70 -20.50
CA VAL A 81 -9.64 14.44 -20.92
C VAL A 81 -10.11 15.66 -21.68
N ASP A 82 -9.55 16.82 -21.35
CA ASP A 82 -9.87 18.07 -22.04
C ASP A 82 -9.40 18.00 -23.51
N CYS A 83 -10.34 18.18 -24.43
CA CYS A 83 -10.10 18.10 -25.87
C CYS A 83 -9.18 19.22 -26.36
N GLU A 84 -9.26 20.42 -25.77
CA GLU A 84 -8.44 21.57 -26.17
C GLU A 84 -6.94 21.31 -25.90
N ASN A 85 -6.65 20.64 -24.77
CA ASN A 85 -5.31 20.21 -24.43
C ASN A 85 -4.76 19.13 -25.38
N LEU A 86 -5.61 18.25 -25.92
CA LEU A 86 -5.16 17.21 -26.86
C LEU A 86 -4.85 17.78 -28.24
N ASP A 87 -5.62 18.75 -28.72
CA ASP A 87 -5.36 19.41 -30.00
C ASP A 87 -4.07 20.23 -29.96
N TYR A 88 -3.81 20.91 -28.84
CA TYR A 88 -2.53 21.58 -28.61
C TYR A 88 -1.34 20.60 -28.61
N VAL A 89 -1.47 19.46 -27.93
CA VAL A 89 -0.42 18.43 -27.94
C VAL A 89 -0.19 17.89 -29.36
N ASN A 90 -1.24 17.64 -30.15
CA ASN A 90 -1.11 17.20 -31.53
C ASN A 90 -0.42 18.24 -32.43
N LEU A 91 -0.67 19.53 -32.19
CA LEU A 91 0.06 20.61 -32.85
C LEU A 91 1.55 20.57 -32.52
N ILE A 92 1.91 20.39 -31.24
CA ILE A 92 3.30 20.25 -30.80
C ILE A 92 3.97 19.08 -31.51
N VAL A 93 3.33 17.90 -31.58
CA VAL A 93 3.89 16.72 -32.27
C VAL A 93 4.34 17.05 -33.70
N ARG A 94 3.50 17.76 -34.46
CA ARG A 94 3.79 18.11 -35.85
C ARG A 94 4.87 19.18 -35.94
N ARG A 95 4.76 20.25 -35.15
CA ARG A 95 5.71 21.38 -35.18
C ARG A 95 7.10 20.97 -34.70
N SER A 96 7.20 20.19 -33.64
CA SER A 96 8.48 19.75 -33.09
C SER A 96 9.25 18.86 -34.07
N LEU A 97 8.55 18.04 -34.87
CA LEU A 97 9.17 17.24 -35.93
C LEU A 97 9.75 18.15 -37.02
N ALA A 98 8.97 19.11 -37.50
CA ALA A 98 9.41 20.07 -38.50
C ALA A 98 10.61 20.88 -38.01
N ILE A 99 10.56 21.36 -36.76
CA ILE A 99 11.67 22.08 -36.11
C ILE A 99 12.90 21.19 -36.01
N ALA A 100 12.76 19.92 -35.57
CA ALA A 100 13.88 19.00 -35.47
C ALA A 100 14.59 18.82 -36.82
N ILE A 101 13.83 18.49 -37.86
CA ILE A 101 14.38 18.27 -39.21
C ILE A 101 15.01 19.55 -39.76
N ALA A 102 14.32 20.69 -39.65
CA ALA A 102 14.83 21.98 -40.13
C ALA A 102 16.13 22.37 -39.42
N LEU A 103 16.21 22.17 -38.11
CA LEU A 103 17.38 22.54 -37.33
C LEU A 103 18.60 21.70 -37.69
N HIS A 104 18.42 20.40 -37.95
CA HIS A 104 19.52 19.55 -38.44
C HIS A 104 19.91 19.92 -39.87
N GLY A 105 18.94 20.17 -40.76
CA GLY A 105 19.21 20.56 -42.15
C GLY A 105 19.96 21.89 -42.24
N VAL A 106 19.52 22.91 -41.49
CA VAL A 106 20.20 24.21 -41.40
C VAL A 106 21.58 24.05 -40.79
N SER A 107 21.74 23.25 -39.72
CA SER A 107 23.04 23.00 -39.11
C SER A 107 24.00 22.31 -40.09
N ALA A 108 23.52 21.30 -40.82
CA ALA A 108 24.29 20.60 -41.83
C ALA A 108 24.76 21.54 -42.94
N LEU A 109 23.87 22.43 -43.41
CA LEU A 109 24.18 23.42 -44.42
C LEU A 109 25.22 24.44 -43.91
N VAL A 110 25.03 24.99 -42.71
CA VAL A 110 25.95 25.95 -42.10
C VAL A 110 27.34 25.34 -41.94
N PHE A 111 27.44 24.11 -41.41
CA PHE A 111 28.72 23.42 -41.24
C PHE A 111 29.39 23.08 -42.57
N TYR A 112 28.61 22.70 -43.58
CA TYR A 112 29.13 22.48 -44.92
C TYR A 112 29.69 23.78 -45.53
N LEU A 113 28.97 24.89 -45.40
CA LEU A 113 29.43 26.20 -45.89
C LEU A 113 30.71 26.64 -45.18
N LEU A 114 30.82 26.46 -43.86
CA LEU A 114 32.06 26.74 -43.11
C LEU A 114 33.25 25.91 -43.62
N ALA A 115 33.00 24.67 -44.06
CA ALA A 115 34.05 23.81 -44.60
C ALA A 115 34.47 24.23 -46.01
N VAL A 116 33.50 24.47 -46.90
CA VAL A 116 33.78 24.82 -48.32
C VAL A 116 34.40 26.22 -48.45
N THR A 117 34.05 27.15 -47.56
CA THR A 117 34.67 28.49 -47.50
C THR A 117 36.08 28.49 -46.89
N GLY A 118 36.58 27.33 -46.44
CA GLY A 118 37.93 27.19 -45.91
C GLY A 118 38.10 27.67 -44.46
N VAL A 119 37.01 27.94 -43.73
CA VAL A 119 37.08 28.38 -42.32
C VAL A 119 37.56 27.25 -41.43
N SER A 120 37.01 26.04 -41.60
CA SER A 120 37.48 24.86 -40.86
C SER A 120 37.07 23.55 -41.55
N ALA A 121 38.05 22.65 -41.74
CA ALA A 121 37.81 21.31 -42.26
C ALA A 121 36.86 20.47 -41.37
N ILE A 122 36.75 20.81 -40.08
CA ILE A 122 35.87 20.13 -39.13
C ILE A 122 34.39 20.32 -39.48
N GLY A 123 34.05 21.32 -40.29
CA GLY A 123 32.70 21.55 -40.80
C GLY A 123 32.16 20.39 -41.65
N TYR A 124 33.01 19.65 -42.38
CA TYR A 124 32.57 18.44 -43.09
C TYR A 124 32.09 17.36 -42.13
N ILE A 125 32.84 17.13 -41.04
CA ILE A 125 32.48 16.16 -39.99
C ILE A 125 31.21 16.62 -39.27
N GLY A 126 31.12 17.91 -38.93
CA GLY A 126 29.93 18.49 -38.30
C GLY A 126 28.68 18.36 -39.17
N SER A 127 28.80 18.59 -40.48
CA SER A 127 27.71 18.45 -41.44
C SER A 127 27.24 16.99 -41.55
N GLY A 128 28.17 16.05 -41.71
CA GLY A 128 27.86 14.62 -41.72
C GLY A 128 27.22 14.15 -40.42
N ALA A 129 27.73 14.60 -39.27
CA ALA A 129 27.17 14.29 -37.97
C ALA A 129 25.74 14.85 -37.82
N ALA A 130 25.46 16.07 -38.27
CA ALA A 130 24.11 16.65 -38.26
C ALA A 130 23.11 15.78 -39.05
N LEU A 131 23.50 15.34 -40.25
CA LEU A 131 22.65 14.47 -41.07
C LEU A 131 22.44 13.09 -40.44
N LEU A 132 23.52 12.44 -39.95
CA LEU A 132 23.43 11.13 -39.31
C LEU A 132 22.56 11.16 -38.04
N LEU A 133 22.73 12.19 -37.21
CA LEU A 133 21.99 12.34 -35.96
C LEU A 133 20.50 12.64 -36.18
N THR A 134 20.14 13.12 -37.37
CA THR A 134 18.73 13.26 -37.77
C THR A 134 17.99 11.92 -37.75
N GLY A 135 18.65 10.81 -38.11
CA GLY A 135 18.04 9.48 -38.10
C GLY A 135 18.35 8.66 -36.84
N LEU A 136 19.57 8.77 -36.32
CA LEU A 136 20.05 7.91 -35.23
C LEU A 136 19.29 8.17 -33.91
N ARG A 137 19.08 9.44 -33.55
CA ARG A 137 18.40 9.77 -32.29
C ARG A 137 16.93 9.33 -32.29
N PRO A 138 16.14 9.57 -33.34
CA PRO A 138 14.78 9.04 -33.45
C PRO A 138 14.70 7.53 -33.35
N ALA A 139 15.65 6.80 -33.94
CA ALA A 139 15.67 5.35 -33.87
C ALA A 139 15.77 4.84 -32.42
N ILE A 140 16.64 5.46 -31.60
CA ILE A 140 16.79 5.12 -30.18
C ILE A 140 15.49 5.42 -29.41
N SER A 141 14.92 6.62 -29.59
CA SER A 141 13.67 7.01 -28.92
C SER A 141 12.48 6.14 -29.36
N PHE A 142 12.44 5.72 -30.62
CA PHE A 142 11.46 4.78 -31.13
C PHE A 142 11.59 3.40 -30.46
N TYR A 143 12.81 2.89 -30.29
CA TYR A 143 13.05 1.65 -29.56
C TYR A 143 12.60 1.74 -28.09
N GLN A 144 12.92 2.84 -27.41
CA GLN A 144 12.47 3.07 -26.03
C GLN A 144 10.94 3.09 -25.93
N TYR A 145 10.27 3.76 -26.87
CA TYR A 145 8.82 3.75 -26.96
C TYR A 145 8.26 2.35 -27.17
N LEU A 146 8.82 1.57 -28.11
CA LEU A 146 8.39 0.21 -28.38
C LEU A 146 8.57 -0.70 -27.16
N SER A 147 9.71 -0.59 -26.47
CA SER A 147 10.00 -1.33 -25.25
C SER A 147 9.00 -1.01 -24.14
N ALA A 148 8.73 0.27 -23.89
CA ALA A 148 7.75 0.69 -22.88
C ALA A 148 6.33 0.17 -23.22
N ARG A 149 5.95 0.22 -24.49
CA ARG A 149 4.66 -0.30 -24.94
C ARG A 149 4.54 -1.81 -24.78
N LEU A 150 5.60 -2.55 -25.11
CA LEU A 150 5.64 -3.99 -24.93
C LEU A 150 5.57 -4.37 -23.43
N GLN A 151 6.21 -3.60 -22.56
CA GLN A 151 6.10 -3.78 -21.10
C GLN A 151 4.67 -3.53 -20.59
N GLU A 152 3.97 -2.50 -21.09
CA GLU A 152 2.57 -2.25 -20.73
C GLU A 152 1.67 -3.44 -21.15
N ILE A 153 1.89 -3.98 -22.35
CA ILE A 153 1.16 -5.15 -22.85
C ILE A 153 1.51 -6.40 -22.03
N ASP A 154 2.78 -6.66 -21.77
CA ASP A 154 3.24 -7.78 -20.95
C ASP A 154 2.61 -7.73 -19.55
N GLN A 155 2.59 -6.54 -18.92
CA GLN A 155 1.96 -6.35 -17.62
C GLN A 155 0.45 -6.61 -17.67
N ALA A 156 -0.23 -6.18 -18.73
CA ALA A 156 -1.66 -6.45 -18.93
C ALA A 156 -1.96 -7.94 -19.15
N VAL A 157 -1.06 -8.67 -19.80
CA VAL A 157 -1.16 -10.13 -20.00
C VAL A 157 -0.87 -10.89 -18.70
N LYS A 158 0.18 -10.50 -17.97
CA LYS A 158 0.64 -11.20 -16.76
C LYS A 158 -0.27 -10.98 -15.56
N TYR A 159 -0.90 -9.82 -15.46
CA TYR A 159 -1.83 -9.47 -14.37
C TYR A 159 -3.15 -8.96 -14.94
N PRO A 160 -4.01 -9.87 -15.46
CA PRO A 160 -5.28 -9.48 -16.01
C PRO A 160 -6.14 -8.82 -14.91
N ARG A 161 -6.86 -7.78 -15.29
CA ARG A 161 -7.67 -6.96 -14.35
C ARG A 161 -8.72 -7.79 -13.62
N GLU A 162 -9.20 -8.86 -14.25
CA GLU A 162 -10.10 -9.83 -13.67
C GLU A 162 -9.53 -10.46 -12.41
N ASP A 163 -8.24 -10.83 -12.41
CA ASP A 163 -7.61 -11.46 -11.26
C ASP A 163 -7.39 -10.46 -10.12
N ILE A 164 -7.05 -9.20 -10.42
CA ILE A 164 -7.00 -8.13 -9.42
C ILE A 164 -8.40 -7.87 -8.83
N SER A 165 -9.44 -7.88 -9.67
CA SER A 165 -10.82 -7.70 -9.21
C SER A 165 -11.30 -8.86 -8.33
N LYS A 166 -10.93 -10.10 -8.66
CA LYS A 166 -11.18 -11.30 -7.84
C LYS A 166 -10.47 -11.21 -6.50
N VAL A 167 -9.20 -10.78 -6.50
CA VAL A 167 -8.44 -10.57 -5.25
C VAL A 167 -9.09 -9.49 -4.40
N ARG A 168 -9.47 -8.34 -4.97
CA ARG A 168 -10.16 -7.27 -4.24
C ARG A 168 -11.50 -7.75 -3.66
N ALA A 169 -12.30 -8.47 -4.45
CA ALA A 169 -13.55 -9.05 -3.99
C ALA A 169 -13.34 -10.04 -2.84
N ARG A 170 -12.33 -10.90 -2.94
CA ARG A 170 -11.93 -11.81 -1.85
C ARG A 170 -11.50 -11.04 -0.61
N LEU A 171 -10.72 -9.98 -0.76
CA LEU A 171 -10.25 -9.16 0.36
C LEU A 171 -11.42 -8.48 1.09
N LEU A 172 -12.37 -7.92 0.34
CA LEU A 172 -13.59 -7.33 0.89
C LEU A 172 -14.42 -8.38 1.65
N SER A 173 -14.59 -9.58 1.08
CA SER A 173 -15.31 -10.66 1.76
C SER A 173 -14.63 -11.09 3.06
N LEU A 174 -13.29 -11.09 3.09
CA LEU A 174 -12.50 -11.49 4.24
C LEU A 174 -12.54 -10.42 5.34
N GLU A 175 -12.50 -9.14 4.97
CA GLU A 175 -12.70 -8.02 5.89
C GLU A 175 -14.12 -8.05 6.51
N GLN A 176 -15.13 -8.37 5.71
CA GLN A 176 -16.51 -8.50 6.18
C GLN A 176 -16.66 -9.67 7.15
N GLY A 177 -16.03 -10.81 6.86
CA GLY A 177 -15.97 -11.96 7.76
C GLY A 177 -15.26 -11.65 9.08
N LEU A 178 -14.13 -10.93 9.04
CA LEU A 178 -13.43 -10.47 10.24
C LEU A 178 -14.28 -9.51 11.09
N LYS A 179 -15.01 -8.58 10.48
CA LYS A 179 -15.94 -7.70 11.19
C LYS A 179 -17.07 -8.47 11.87
N GLN A 180 -17.63 -9.48 11.20
CA GLN A 180 -18.64 -10.35 11.81
C GLN A 180 -18.09 -11.14 12.99
N LEU A 181 -16.92 -11.77 12.83
CA LEU A 181 -16.28 -12.55 13.89
C LEU A 181 -15.93 -11.66 15.09
N SER A 182 -15.32 -10.50 14.85
CA SER A 182 -15.05 -9.49 15.88
C SER A 182 -16.33 -9.07 16.61
N GLY A 183 -17.44 -8.92 15.88
CA GLY A 183 -18.75 -8.65 16.47
C GLY A 183 -19.28 -9.75 17.38
N GLN A 184 -19.03 -11.03 17.06
CA GLN A 184 -19.47 -12.18 17.86
C GLN A 184 -18.63 -12.42 19.11
N VAL A 185 -17.37 -11.98 19.13
CA VAL A 185 -16.45 -12.16 20.26
C VAL A 185 -16.42 -10.94 21.19
N ASN A 186 -16.96 -9.79 20.76
CA ASN A 186 -16.98 -8.57 21.57
C ASN A 186 -17.98 -8.67 22.75
N PRO A 187 -17.51 -8.67 24.02
CA PRO A 187 -18.37 -8.78 25.20
C PRO A 187 -19.29 -7.57 25.42
N GLU A 188 -18.99 -6.40 24.83
CA GLU A 188 -19.83 -5.20 24.93
C GLU A 188 -21.10 -5.28 24.09
N LYS A 189 -21.13 -6.17 23.08
CA LYS A 189 -22.31 -6.33 22.22
C LYS A 189 -23.32 -7.27 22.88
N PRO A 190 -24.58 -6.85 23.11
CA PRO A 190 -25.58 -7.66 23.82
C PRO A 190 -25.84 -9.03 23.18
N ASN A 191 -25.73 -9.11 21.85
CA ASN A 191 -26.01 -10.31 21.06
C ASN A 191 -24.74 -11.10 20.71
N SER A 192 -23.58 -10.78 21.31
CA SER A 192 -22.37 -11.55 21.10
C SER A 192 -22.41 -12.88 21.86
N VAL A 193 -21.62 -13.84 21.38
CA VAL A 193 -21.52 -15.16 22.00
C VAL A 193 -20.87 -15.04 23.38
N THR A 194 -19.87 -14.17 23.52
CA THR A 194 -19.23 -13.89 24.81
C THR A 194 -20.19 -13.24 25.81
N ALA A 195 -21.00 -12.26 25.40
CA ALA A 195 -22.00 -11.66 26.28
C ALA A 195 -23.12 -12.64 26.68
N SER A 196 -23.52 -13.55 25.79
CA SER A 196 -24.52 -14.57 26.12
C SER A 196 -23.97 -15.60 27.11
N GLN A 197 -22.74 -16.08 26.90
CA GLN A 197 -22.07 -16.98 27.84
C GLN A 197 -21.89 -16.34 29.22
N GLN A 198 -21.50 -15.07 29.28
CA GLN A 198 -21.31 -14.38 30.55
C GLN A 198 -22.63 -14.23 31.32
N ARG A 199 -23.73 -13.87 30.63
CA ARG A 199 -25.07 -13.84 31.24
C ARG A 199 -25.52 -15.21 31.74
N GLN A 200 -25.24 -16.28 30.99
CA GLN A 200 -25.55 -17.65 31.43
C GLN A 200 -24.75 -18.04 32.67
N LEU A 201 -23.47 -17.67 32.74
CA LEU A 201 -22.64 -17.92 33.92
C LEU A 201 -23.11 -17.12 35.15
N GLU A 202 -23.55 -15.88 34.96
CA GLU A 202 -24.11 -15.06 36.04
C GLU A 202 -25.44 -15.64 36.55
N ALA A 203 -26.33 -16.06 35.66
CA ALA A 203 -27.56 -16.74 36.04
C ALA A 203 -27.28 -18.03 36.82
N LEU A 204 -26.34 -18.86 36.34
CA LEU A 204 -25.94 -20.09 37.03
C LEU A 204 -25.39 -19.81 38.43
N ARG A 205 -24.60 -18.74 38.61
CA ARG A 205 -24.09 -18.32 39.92
C ARG A 205 -25.21 -17.89 40.87
N GLN A 206 -26.22 -17.18 40.36
CA GLN A 206 -27.38 -16.77 41.15
C GLN A 206 -28.20 -17.99 41.60
N ASP A 207 -28.43 -18.95 40.68
CA ASP A 207 -29.14 -20.19 40.99
C ASP A 207 -28.41 -21.03 42.04
N LEU A 208 -27.09 -21.18 41.91
CA LEU A 208 -26.26 -21.87 42.91
C LEU A 208 -26.32 -21.19 44.29
N THR A 209 -26.30 -19.84 44.31
CA THR A 209 -26.44 -19.07 45.55
C THR A 209 -27.81 -19.34 46.20
N ARG A 210 -28.88 -19.34 45.41
CA ARG A 210 -30.24 -19.62 45.87
C ARG A 210 -30.38 -21.05 46.41
N LEU A 211 -29.77 -22.03 45.75
CA LEU A 211 -29.72 -23.42 46.20
C LEU A 211 -29.02 -23.55 47.55
N LEU A 212 -27.87 -22.90 47.73
CA LEU A 212 -27.14 -22.84 48.99
C LEU A 212 -27.97 -22.22 50.12
N THR A 213 -28.66 -21.10 49.86
CA THR A 213 -29.54 -20.46 50.85
C THR A 213 -30.73 -21.35 51.21
N SER A 214 -31.33 -22.03 50.22
CA SER A 214 -32.41 -22.98 50.47
C SER A 214 -31.93 -24.15 51.34
N HIS A 215 -30.77 -24.72 51.01
CA HIS A 215 -30.18 -25.83 51.76
C HIS A 215 -29.86 -25.46 53.21
N THR A 216 -29.24 -24.29 53.43
CA THR A 216 -28.94 -23.78 54.78
C THR A 216 -30.21 -23.51 55.58
N THR A 217 -31.25 -22.97 54.95
CA THR A 217 -32.57 -22.76 55.59
C THR A 217 -33.21 -24.09 55.98
N LEU A 218 -33.20 -25.09 55.10
CA LEU A 218 -33.72 -26.43 55.38
C LEU A 218 -32.96 -27.10 56.53
N GLN A 219 -31.62 -26.98 56.57
CA GLN A 219 -30.82 -27.48 57.69
C GLN A 219 -31.20 -26.81 59.02
N ALA A 220 -31.38 -25.49 59.02
CA ALA A 220 -31.78 -24.75 60.21
C ALA A 220 -33.19 -25.12 60.70
N GLN A 221 -34.16 -25.26 59.77
CA GLN A 221 -35.51 -25.71 60.09
C GLN A 221 -35.51 -27.12 60.66
N ASN A 222 -34.78 -28.04 60.03
CA ASN A 222 -34.68 -29.42 60.49
C ASN A 222 -34.06 -29.51 61.91
N ALA A 223 -33.01 -28.73 62.18
CA ALA A 223 -32.44 -28.65 63.53
C ALA A 223 -33.46 -28.10 64.56
N ALA A 224 -34.20 -27.05 64.21
CA ALA A 224 -35.23 -26.47 65.08
C ALA A 224 -36.40 -27.45 65.33
N ASP A 225 -36.80 -28.20 64.32
CA ASP A 225 -37.85 -29.23 64.41
C ASP A 225 -37.39 -30.39 65.30
N HIS A 226 -36.14 -30.84 65.17
CA HIS A 226 -35.55 -31.84 66.07
C HIS A 226 -35.51 -31.36 67.52
N ASP A 227 -35.08 -30.12 67.78
CA ASP A 227 -35.09 -29.53 69.13
C ASP A 227 -36.51 -29.42 69.69
N ARG A 228 -37.49 -29.07 68.85
CA ARG A 228 -38.89 -29.04 69.23
C ARG A 228 -39.40 -30.44 69.58
N LEU A 229 -39.14 -31.43 68.74
CA LEU A 229 -39.55 -32.82 68.95
C LEU A 229 -38.93 -33.38 70.23
N ALA A 230 -37.66 -33.07 70.51
CA ALA A 230 -36.97 -33.47 71.73
C ALA A 230 -37.63 -32.87 72.98
N ARG A 231 -38.00 -31.59 72.95
CA ARG A 231 -38.73 -30.93 74.04
C ARG A 231 -40.14 -31.49 74.23
N GLU A 232 -40.87 -31.74 73.14
CA GLU A 232 -42.20 -32.37 73.19
C GLU A 232 -42.12 -33.79 73.78
N ALA A 233 -41.11 -34.58 73.40
CA ALA A 233 -40.85 -35.90 73.95
C ALA A 233 -40.50 -35.85 75.45
N GLN A 234 -39.62 -34.94 75.86
CA GLN A 234 -39.31 -34.72 77.28
C GLN A 234 -40.56 -34.31 78.09
N GLY A 235 -41.39 -33.42 77.55
CA GLY A 235 -42.65 -33.02 78.16
C GLY A 235 -43.65 -34.18 78.29
N ALA A 236 -43.77 -35.01 77.26
CA ALA A 236 -44.60 -36.21 77.28
C ALA A 236 -44.11 -37.24 78.32
N ILE A 237 -42.79 -37.46 78.42
CA ILE A 237 -42.18 -38.34 79.43
C ILE A 237 -42.44 -37.79 80.85
N ALA A 238 -42.26 -36.48 81.06
CA ALA A 238 -42.54 -35.86 82.36
C ALA A 238 -44.00 -36.03 82.78
N LYS A 239 -44.94 -35.87 81.83
CA LYS A 239 -46.37 -36.10 82.08
C LYS A 239 -46.67 -37.56 82.42
N LEU A 240 -46.12 -38.50 81.64
CA LEU A 240 -46.25 -39.93 81.93
C LEU A 240 -45.68 -40.31 83.30
N ASN A 241 -44.56 -39.70 83.70
CA ASN A 241 -43.95 -39.94 85.01
C ASN A 241 -44.80 -39.36 86.15
N ALA A 242 -45.36 -38.16 85.97
CA ALA A 242 -46.30 -37.56 86.92
C ALA A 242 -47.59 -38.39 87.05
N ASP A 243 -48.11 -38.90 85.93
CA ASP A 243 -49.27 -39.80 85.90
C ASP A 243 -48.95 -41.14 86.60
N ALA A 244 -47.74 -41.67 86.43
CA ALA A 244 -47.27 -42.86 87.14
C ALA A 244 -47.13 -42.63 88.66
N GLU A 245 -46.58 -41.48 89.07
CA GLU A 245 -46.49 -41.09 90.49
C GLU A 245 -47.89 -40.90 91.11
N PHE A 246 -48.83 -40.32 90.37
CA PHE A 246 -50.22 -40.20 90.82
C PHE A 246 -50.88 -41.57 91.02
N LEU A 247 -50.68 -42.50 90.08
CA LEU A 247 -51.18 -43.87 90.19
C LEU A 247 -50.54 -44.63 91.36
N ASP A 248 -49.26 -44.39 91.64
CA ASP A 248 -48.57 -45.02 92.77
C ASP A 248 -49.07 -44.46 94.11
N ARG A 249 -49.26 -43.14 94.23
CA ARG A 249 -49.91 -42.52 95.41
C ARG A 249 -51.35 -42.99 95.60
N ALA A 250 -52.11 -43.19 94.51
CA ALA A 250 -53.46 -43.75 94.57
C ALA A 250 -53.42 -45.21 95.06
N ARG A 251 -52.42 -45.99 94.64
CA ARG A 251 -52.20 -47.36 95.12
C ARG A 251 -51.81 -47.38 96.61
N GLU A 252 -50.96 -46.45 97.06
CA GLU A 252 -50.63 -46.29 98.48
C GLU A 252 -51.86 -45.92 99.34
N LEU A 253 -52.72 -45.02 98.87
CA LEU A 253 -53.98 -44.68 99.55
C LEU A 253 -54.92 -45.88 99.68
N ILE A 254 -55.06 -46.69 98.62
CA ILE A 254 -55.88 -47.92 98.67
C ILE A 254 -55.27 -48.94 99.64
N ARG A 255 -53.93 -49.05 99.69
CA ARG A 255 -53.25 -49.92 100.65
C ARG A 255 -53.42 -49.44 102.10
N PHE A 256 -53.32 -48.13 102.34
CA PHE A 256 -53.55 -47.52 103.65
C PHE A 256 -54.98 -47.78 104.16
N PHE A 257 -55.99 -47.67 103.29
CA PHE A 257 -57.37 -48.02 103.62
C PHE A 257 -57.63 -49.52 103.83
N LYS A 258 -56.72 -50.40 103.39
CA LYS A 258 -56.85 -51.85 103.50
C LYS A 258 -56.09 -52.43 104.71
N GLU A 259 -55.19 -51.65 105.31
CA GLU A 259 -54.43 -52.00 106.53
C GLU A 259 -54.96 -51.34 107.82
N ALA A 260 -56.04 -50.53 107.73
CA ALA A 260 -56.79 -49.93 108.86
C ALA A 260 -58.13 -50.65 109.09
#